data_AF-A0A194AGH7-F1
#
_entry.id   AF-A0A194AGH7-F1
#
_cell.length_a   1.000
_cell.length_b   1.000
_cell.length_c   1.000
_cell.angle_alpha   90.00
_cell.angle_beta   90.00
_cell.angle_gamma   90.00
#
_symmetry.space_group_name_H-M   'P 1'
#
loop_
_entity.id
_entity.type
_entity.pdbx_description
1 polymer ?
#
loop_
_entity_poly.entity_id
_entity_poly.type
_entity_poly.pdbx_seq_one_letter_code
_entity_poly.pdbx_strand_id
1 'polypeptide(L)'
;MTNMAIRFYGQLRNIPQDKLPPIRELLRDFELFEQENALDFEYEGMYMDHEPYLEQIQAILGEQANGQADFIDLIEWKMFRYVIEQGTITEHAIPLNEVLEKYNTE
;
A
#
# COMPACT_ATOMS: atom_id res chain seq x y z
N MET A 1 13.35 1.18 22.20
CA MET A 1 13.22 1.25 20.73
C MET A 1 12.08 0.32 20.38
N THR A 2 10.94 0.86 20.00
CA THR A 2 9.84 0.06 19.47
C THR A 2 10.29 -0.40 18.09
N ASN A 3 10.56 -1.69 17.92
CA ASN A 3 10.99 -2.21 16.62
C ASN A 3 9.76 -2.25 15.73
N MET A 4 9.67 -1.36 14.73
CA MET A 4 8.62 -1.42 13.72
C MET A 4 8.93 -2.59 12.80
N ALA A 5 8.04 -3.57 12.77
CA ALA A 5 8.21 -4.82 12.04
C ALA A 5 7.41 -4.84 10.74
N ILE A 6 6.31 -4.08 10.70
CA ILE A 6 5.43 -3.98 9.54
C ILE A 6 5.59 -2.61 8.91
N ARG A 7 5.72 -2.61 7.59
CA ARG A 7 5.57 -1.41 6.74
C ARG A 7 4.52 -1.68 5.69
N PHE A 8 3.62 -0.73 5.49
CA PHE A 8 2.67 -0.78 4.40
C PHE A 8 2.55 0.60 3.77
N TYR A 9 3.01 0.72 2.54
CA TYR A 9 3.01 1.99 1.83
C TYR A 9 2.55 1.80 0.40
N GLY A 10 1.96 2.82 -0.17
CA GLY A 10 1.45 2.72 -1.52
C GLY A 10 1.05 4.05 -2.12
N GLN A 11 0.74 3.95 -3.40
CA GLN A 11 0.35 5.04 -4.26
C GLN A 11 -0.90 4.65 -5.04
N LEU A 12 -1.91 5.50 -4.95
CA LEU A 12 -3.15 5.41 -5.72
C LEU A 12 -3.20 6.60 -6.69
N ARG A 13 -3.55 6.34 -7.94
CA ARG A 13 -3.56 7.31 -9.03
C ARG A 13 -4.87 7.22 -9.81
N ASN A 14 -5.22 8.30 -10.49
CA ASN A 14 -6.46 8.43 -11.27
C ASN A 14 -7.71 8.10 -10.45
N ILE A 15 -7.71 8.55 -9.19
CA ILE A 15 -8.83 8.37 -8.28
C ILE A 15 -9.88 9.45 -8.57
N PRO A 16 -11.15 9.10 -8.80
CA PRO A 16 -12.22 10.08 -8.89
C PRO A 16 -12.36 10.90 -7.60
N GLN A 17 -12.64 12.20 -7.73
CA GLN A 17 -12.69 13.15 -6.60
C GLN A 17 -13.65 12.70 -5.49
N ASP A 18 -14.79 12.13 -5.87
CA ASP A 18 -15.83 11.63 -4.97
C ASP A 18 -15.41 10.37 -4.20
N LYS A 19 -14.35 9.68 -4.65
CA LYS A 19 -13.80 8.48 -4.03
C LYS A 19 -12.63 8.75 -3.09
N LEU A 20 -12.03 9.94 -3.13
CA LEU A 20 -10.95 10.31 -2.19
C LEU A 20 -11.43 10.36 -0.73
N PRO A 21 -12.57 10.99 -0.37
CA PRO A 21 -13.02 11.05 1.02
C PRO A 21 -13.20 9.68 1.71
N PRO A 22 -13.86 8.66 1.10
CA PRO A 22 -13.96 7.35 1.74
C PRO A 22 -12.62 6.61 1.85
N ILE A 23 -11.69 6.79 0.91
CA ILE A 23 -10.34 6.21 1.03
C ILE A 23 -9.57 6.86 2.19
N ARG A 24 -9.70 8.19 2.36
CA ARG A 24 -9.09 8.91 3.49
C ARG A 24 -9.58 8.41 4.84
N GLU A 25 -10.89 8.21 4.99
CA GLU A 25 -11.44 7.69 6.25
C GLU A 25 -10.98 6.25 6.51
N LEU A 26 -10.93 5.41 5.47
CA LEU A 26 -10.41 4.04 5.57
C LEU A 26 -8.94 4.02 6.05
N LEU A 27 -8.13 4.96 5.55
CA LEU A 27 -6.70 5.06 5.85
C LEU A 27 -6.38 6.12 6.92
N ARG A 28 -7.32 6.47 7.80
CA ARG A 28 -7.14 7.56 8.78
C ARG A 28 -5.98 7.36 9.77
N ASP A 29 -5.54 6.12 9.96
CA ASP A 29 -4.42 5.75 10.84
C ASP A 29 -3.07 5.69 10.08
N PHE A 30 -3.06 6.09 8.81
CA PHE A 30 -1.88 6.18 7.95
C PHE A 30 -1.44 7.64 7.82
N GLU A 31 -0.18 7.85 7.48
CA GLU A 31 0.27 9.11 6.92
C GLU A 31 -0.21 9.21 5.47
N LEU A 32 -0.86 10.32 5.12
CA LEU A 32 -1.50 10.52 3.82
C LEU A 32 -0.92 11.75 3.11
N PHE A 33 -0.52 11.59 1.86
CA PHE A 33 -0.06 12.67 0.98
C PHE A 33 -0.99 12.77 -0.22
N GLU A 34 -1.96 13.67 -0.13
CA GLU A 34 -2.98 13.84 -1.17
C GLU A 34 -2.55 14.84 -2.25
N GLN A 35 -2.91 14.53 -3.49
CA GLN A 35 -2.86 15.43 -4.63
C GLN A 35 -4.23 15.36 -5.34
N GLU A 36 -4.45 16.19 -6.38
CA GLU A 36 -5.76 16.32 -7.02
C GLU A 36 -6.43 14.96 -7.27
N ASN A 37 -5.83 14.05 -8.04
CA ASN A 37 -6.41 12.74 -8.37
C ASN A 37 -5.56 11.56 -7.86
N ALA A 38 -4.81 11.77 -6.79
CA ALA A 38 -3.84 10.81 -6.29
C ALA A 38 -3.71 10.86 -4.76
N LEU A 39 -3.34 9.72 -4.19
CA LEU A 39 -3.12 9.55 -2.77
C LEU A 39 -1.90 8.65 -2.57
N ASP A 40 -0.88 9.14 -1.90
CA ASP A 40 0.16 8.28 -1.32
C ASP A 40 -0.16 8.05 0.15
N PHE A 41 0.09 6.84 0.63
CA PHE A 41 -0.17 6.45 2.01
C PHE A 41 1.00 5.66 2.57
N GLU A 42 1.27 5.84 3.86
CA GLU A 42 2.33 5.14 4.58
C GLU A 42 1.86 4.74 5.98
N TYR A 43 2.20 3.51 6.37
CA TYR A 43 2.02 2.99 7.71
C TYR A 43 3.29 2.26 8.15
N GLU A 44 3.74 2.56 9.37
CA GLU A 44 4.77 1.79 10.06
C GLU A 44 4.26 1.37 11.44
N GLY A 45 4.39 0.09 11.78
CA GLY A 45 3.85 -0.44 13.02
C GLY A 45 4.39 -1.80 13.43
N MET A 46 3.79 -2.37 14.47
CA MET A 46 4.17 -3.69 14.97
C MET A 46 3.27 -4.81 14.44
N TYR A 47 2.02 -4.48 14.09
CA TYR A 47 1.03 -5.44 13.60
C TYR A 47 0.03 -4.71 12.70
N MET A 48 -0.31 -5.35 11.58
CA MET A 48 -1.38 -4.91 10.69
C MET A 48 -1.96 -6.15 10.02
N ASP A 49 -3.28 -6.14 9.88
CA ASP A 49 -3.99 -7.00 8.92
C ASP A 49 -4.30 -6.14 7.69
N HIS A 50 -3.50 -6.28 6.63
CA HIS A 50 -3.52 -5.37 5.47
C HIS A 50 -4.53 -5.79 4.40
N GLU A 51 -4.91 -7.07 4.35
CA GLU A 51 -5.86 -7.59 3.36
C GLU A 51 -7.23 -6.87 3.41
N PRO A 52 -7.84 -6.61 4.58
CA PRO A 52 -9.09 -5.87 4.66
C PRO A 52 -9.00 -4.43 4.14
N TYR A 53 -7.82 -3.80 4.21
CA TYR A 53 -7.62 -2.47 3.62
C TYR A 53 -7.62 -2.56 2.10
N LEU A 54 -6.94 -3.55 1.53
CA LEU A 54 -6.89 -3.76 0.08
C LEU A 54 -8.26 -4.07 -0.50
N GLU A 55 -9.05 -4.94 0.14
CA GLU A 55 -10.42 -5.26 -0.29
C GLU A 55 -11.31 -4.02 -0.28
N GLN A 56 -11.25 -3.22 0.79
CA GLN A 56 -12.05 -2.00 0.90
C GLN A 56 -11.58 -0.90 -0.07
N ILE A 57 -10.27 -0.75 -0.28
CA ILE A 57 -9.72 0.13 -1.32
C ILE A 57 -10.29 -0.31 -2.67
N GLN A 58 -10.17 -1.59 -3.04
CA GLN A 58 -10.65 -2.12 -4.31
C GLN A 58 -12.15 -1.85 -4.52
N ALA A 59 -12.97 -2.02 -3.50
CA ALA A 59 -14.40 -1.73 -3.55
C ALA A 59 -14.71 -0.25 -3.80
N ILE A 60 -13.81 0.66 -3.39
CA ILE A 60 -13.94 2.10 -3.60
C ILE A 60 -13.36 2.51 -4.95
N LEU A 61 -12.27 1.90 -5.43
CA LEU A 61 -11.57 2.30 -6.65
C LEU A 61 -12.49 2.34 -7.88
N GLY A 62 -12.20 3.25 -8.81
CA GLY A 62 -12.83 3.27 -10.14
C GLY A 62 -12.06 2.43 -11.14
N GLU A 63 -12.69 2.08 -12.27
CA GLU A 63 -12.06 1.33 -13.37
C GLU A 63 -10.86 2.04 -14.02
N GLN A 64 -10.67 3.33 -13.75
CA GLN A 64 -9.54 4.13 -14.24
C GLN A 64 -8.36 4.14 -13.25
N ALA A 65 -8.57 3.66 -12.02
CA ALA A 65 -7.58 3.72 -10.97
C ALA A 65 -6.40 2.79 -11.25
N ASN A 66 -5.21 3.25 -10.90
CA ASN A 66 -3.98 2.46 -10.95
C ASN A 66 -3.08 2.82 -9.77
N GLY A 67 -2.05 2.02 -9.55
CA GLY A 67 -1.21 2.21 -8.39
C GLY A 67 -0.43 0.97 -7.98
N GLN A 68 0.17 1.08 -6.81
CA GLN A 68 0.90 -0.02 -6.19
C GLN A 68 0.85 0.16 -4.67
N ALA A 69 0.80 -0.95 -3.93
CA ALA A 69 1.06 -0.96 -2.50
C ALA A 69 2.03 -2.08 -2.17
N ASP A 70 3.00 -1.81 -1.30
CA ASP A 70 3.98 -2.78 -0.82
C ASP A 70 3.77 -3.00 0.68
N PHE A 71 3.52 -4.25 1.05
CA PHE A 71 3.47 -4.72 2.43
C PHE A 71 4.76 -5.46 2.74
N ILE A 72 5.41 -5.10 3.83
CA ILE A 72 6.66 -5.72 4.30
C ILE A 72 6.49 -6.16 5.74
N ASP A 73 6.71 -7.45 5.98
CA ASP A 73 6.82 -8.04 7.31
C ASP A 73 8.27 -8.48 7.55
N LEU A 74 8.97 -7.74 8.42
CA LEU A 74 10.36 -7.99 8.77
C LEU A 74 10.52 -9.15 9.77
N ILE A 75 9.46 -9.53 10.51
CA ILE A 75 9.50 -10.67 11.43
C ILE A 75 9.40 -11.97 10.63
N GLU A 76 8.43 -12.04 9.73
CA GLU A 76 8.21 -13.21 8.86
C GLU A 76 9.11 -13.23 7.63
N TRP A 77 9.86 -12.15 7.40
CA TRP A 77 10.70 -11.93 6.22
C TRP A 77 9.93 -12.11 4.90
N LYS A 78 8.79 -11.44 4.79
CA LYS A 78 7.89 -11.48 3.63
C LYS A 78 7.65 -10.09 3.08
N MET A 79 7.55 -10.00 1.76
CA MET A 79 7.06 -8.81 1.07
C MET A 79 5.96 -9.22 0.09
N PHE A 80 4.88 -8.47 0.08
CA PHE A 80 3.84 -8.56 -0.95
C PHE A 80 3.76 -7.23 -1.67
N ARG A 81 3.66 -7.29 -2.99
CA ARG A 81 3.37 -6.15 -3.84
C ARG A 81 1.99 -6.32 -4.46
N TYR A 82 1.15 -5.34 -4.22
CA TYR A 82 -0.19 -5.24 -4.76
C TYR A 82 -0.15 -4.25 -5.92
N VAL A 83 -0.31 -4.74 -7.14
CA VAL A 83 -0.40 -3.90 -8.34
C VAL A 83 -1.86 -3.60 -8.60
N ILE A 84 -2.17 -2.32 -8.80
CA ILE A 84 -3.52 -1.84 -9.07
C ILE A 84 -3.57 -1.44 -10.54
N GLU A 85 -4.40 -2.12 -11.31
CA GLU A 85 -4.64 -1.83 -12.72
C GLU A 85 -6.14 -1.88 -13.00
N GLN A 86 -6.66 -0.78 -13.54
CA GLN A 86 -8.07 -0.62 -13.89
C GLN A 86 -9.01 -0.94 -12.70
N GLY A 87 -8.62 -0.49 -11.50
CA GLY A 87 -9.35 -0.76 -10.26
C GLY A 87 -9.26 -2.20 -9.74
N THR A 88 -8.52 -3.09 -10.41
CA THR A 88 -8.28 -4.47 -9.94
C THR A 88 -6.95 -4.55 -9.22
N ILE A 89 -6.90 -5.28 -8.10
CA ILE A 89 -5.69 -5.52 -7.33
C ILE A 89 -5.16 -6.93 -7.63
N THR A 90 -3.88 -7.02 -8.00
CA THR A 90 -3.16 -8.29 -8.17
C THR A 90 -2.02 -8.37 -7.16
N GLU A 91 -1.94 -9.48 -6.44
CA GLU A 91 -0.87 -9.75 -5.46
C GLU A 91 0.33 -10.45 -6.11
N HIS A 92 1.53 -10.01 -5.72
CA HIS A 92 2.78 -10.68 -6.00
C HIS A 92 3.59 -10.84 -4.72
N ALA A 93 3.89 -12.08 -4.33
CA ALA A 93 4.88 -12.35 -3.30
C ALA A 93 6.28 -12.05 -3.85
N ILE A 94 7.05 -11.24 -3.14
CA ILE A 94 8.41 -10.84 -3.53
C ILE A 94 9.41 -11.35 -2.47
N PRO A 95 10.47 -12.07 -2.89
CA PRO A 95 11.55 -12.44 -1.97
C PRO A 95 12.30 -11.18 -1.48
N LEU A 96 12.28 -10.91 -0.18
CA LEU A 96 12.94 -9.72 0.41
C LEU A 96 14.45 -9.65 0.13
N ASN A 97 15.10 -10.81 0.02
CA ASN A 97 16.51 -10.91 -0.37
C ASN A 97 16.78 -10.27 -1.75
N GLU A 98 15.89 -10.43 -2.72
CA GLU A 98 16.05 -9.86 -4.06
C GLU A 98 15.86 -8.33 -4.08
N VAL A 99 15.11 -7.80 -3.11
CA VAL A 99 14.80 -6.37 -3.00
C VAL A 99 15.87 -5.63 -2.19
N LEU A 100 16.31 -6.21 -1.07
CA LEU A 100 17.31 -5.61 -0.19
C LEU A 100 18.74 -5.72 -0.73
N GLU A 101 19.06 -6.73 -1.55
CA GLU A 101 20.36 -6.80 -2.23
C GLU A 101 20.61 -5.60 -3.15
N LYS A 102 19.55 -5.03 -3.76
CA LYS A 102 19.67 -3.80 -4.56
C LYS A 102 20.09 -2.56 -3.77
N TYR A 103 19.98 -2.58 -2.45
CA TYR A 103 20.41 -1.49 -1.56
C TYR A 103 21.75 -1.78 -0.86
N ASN A 104 22.39 -2.92 -1.13
CA ASN A 104 23.71 -3.29 -0.59
C ASN A 104 24.88 -3.14 -1.59
N THR A 105 24.64 -2.58 -2.77
CA THR A 105 25.73 -2.08 -3.62
C THR A 105 26.11 -0.66 -3.20
N GLU A 106 27.16 -0.61 -2.37
CA GLU A 106 28.18 0.43 -2.11
C GLU A 106 27.78 1.93 -2.14
#